data_AF-A0A1W6ZVK1-F1
#
_entry.id   AF-A0A1W6ZVK1-F1
#
_cell.length_a   1.000
_cell.length_b   1.000
_cell.length_c   1.000
_cell.angle_alpha   90.00
_cell.angle_beta   90.00
_cell.angle_gamma   90.00
#
_symmetry.space_group_name_H-M   'P 1'
#
loop_
_entity.id
_entity.type
_entity.pdbx_description
1 polymer ?
#
loop_
_entity_poly.entity_id
_entity_poly.type
_entity_poly.pdbx_seq_one_letter_code
_entity_poly.pdbx_strand_id
1 'polypeptide(L)'
;MGFNCQPVDELAEYPIQHILQRMNAVMPAHTPAVVVEAVLGAEPRPKVKVSGAFKIYCEEIVAGELAGKSPAQRERWKNVKKRAINSFINVVGDKPIVNITRDDGRAFYKFWLAKLVNKSAKDPDPHPCAIVWSEICGCFMTRTSLIVKTRLPAR
;
A
#
# COMPACT_ATOMS: atom_id res chain seq x y z
N MET A 1 -19.33 12.41 -12.35
CA MET A 1 -19.92 11.20 -11.73
C MET A 1 -18.92 10.09 -11.87
N GLY A 2 -18.49 9.48 -10.78
CA GLY A 2 -17.54 8.37 -10.80
C GLY A 2 -18.09 7.25 -9.94
N PHE A 3 -18.21 6.06 -10.52
CA PHE A 3 -18.49 4.85 -9.75
C PHE A 3 -17.17 4.30 -9.21
N ASN A 4 -17.21 3.73 -8.02
CA ASN A 4 -16.08 2.96 -7.52
C ASN A 4 -16.04 1.60 -8.24
N CYS A 5 -14.86 1.19 -8.70
CA CYS A 5 -14.64 -0.14 -9.26
C CYS A 5 -14.68 -1.17 -8.11
N GLN A 6 -15.81 -1.86 -7.98
CA GLN A 6 -16.04 -2.90 -6.99
C GLN A 6 -16.44 -4.18 -7.72
N PRO A 7 -16.02 -5.36 -7.25
CA PRO A 7 -16.41 -6.62 -7.87
C PRO A 7 -17.89 -6.90 -7.67
N VAL A 8 -18.46 -7.75 -8.53
CA VAL A 8 -19.86 -8.16 -8.49
C VAL A 8 -20.29 -8.73 -7.14
N ASP A 9 -19.41 -9.48 -6.46
CA ASP A 9 -19.70 -10.10 -5.16
C ASP A 9 -20.06 -9.07 -4.09
N GLU A 10 -19.35 -7.93 -4.09
CA GLU A 10 -19.59 -6.83 -3.15
C GLU A 10 -20.81 -6.01 -3.59
N LEU A 11 -21.03 -5.88 -4.90
CA LEU A 11 -22.20 -5.17 -5.45
C LEU A 11 -23.51 -5.88 -5.18
N ALA A 12 -23.50 -7.21 -5.05
CA ALA A 12 -24.69 -8.01 -4.75
C ALA A 12 -25.25 -7.75 -3.35
N GLU A 13 -24.45 -7.23 -2.41
CA GLU A 13 -24.89 -6.90 -1.05
C GLU A 13 -25.67 -5.57 -0.99
N TYR A 14 -25.59 -4.73 -2.03
CA TYR A 14 -26.25 -3.43 -2.07
C TYR A 14 -27.74 -3.54 -2.41
N PRO A 15 -28.55 -2.54 -2.01
CA PRO A 15 -29.95 -2.49 -2.40
C PRO A 15 -30.10 -2.39 -3.92
N ILE A 16 -31.16 -3.02 -4.45
CA ILE A 16 -31.41 -3.11 -5.89
C ILE A 16 -31.44 -1.74 -6.61
N GLN A 17 -31.86 -0.69 -5.91
CA GLN A 17 -31.86 0.68 -6.43
C GLN A 17 -30.46 1.16 -6.83
N HIS A 18 -29.42 0.79 -6.07
CA HIS A 18 -28.04 1.15 -6.37
C HIS A 18 -27.53 0.41 -7.62
N ILE A 19 -27.97 -0.85 -7.81
CA ILE A 19 -27.66 -1.64 -9.00
C ILE A 19 -28.33 -1.03 -10.23
N LEU A 20 -29.61 -0.63 -10.12
CA LEU A 20 -30.34 0.03 -11.20
C LEU A 20 -29.71 1.37 -11.61
N GLN A 21 -29.20 2.15 -10.64
CA GLN A 21 -28.47 3.39 -10.93
C GLN A 21 -27.20 3.13 -11.76
N ARG A 22 -26.44 2.09 -11.42
CA ARG A 22 -25.26 1.67 -12.19
C ARG A 22 -25.64 1.19 -13.59
N MET A 23 -26.71 0.41 -13.72
CA MET A 23 -27.19 -0.06 -15.02
C MET A 23 -27.62 1.10 -15.92
N ASN A 24 -28.43 2.04 -15.40
CA ASN A 24 -28.86 3.23 -16.13
C ASN A 24 -27.70 4.11 -16.59
N ALA A 25 -26.60 4.16 -15.84
CA ALA A 25 -25.41 4.92 -16.22
C ALA A 25 -24.65 4.33 -17.42
N VAL A 26 -24.86 3.05 -17.73
CA VAL A 26 -24.14 2.29 -18.77
C VAL A 26 -25.02 2.01 -19.99
N MET A 27 -26.33 2.26 -19.90
CA MET A 27 -27.28 2.15 -21.02
C MET A 27 -26.99 3.02 -22.28
N PRO A 28 -26.25 4.15 -22.24
CA PRO A 28 -25.96 4.91 -23.46
C PRO A 28 -25.17 4.08 -24.50
N ALA A 29 -25.64 4.05 -25.74
CA ALA A 29 -25.14 3.16 -26.83
C ALA A 29 -23.64 3.32 -27.22
N HIS A 30 -22.94 4.30 -26.65
CA HIS A 30 -21.53 4.60 -26.94
C HIS A 30 -20.59 4.37 -25.75
N THR A 31 -21.03 3.72 -24.68
CA THR A 31 -20.11 3.37 -23.58
C THR A 31 -19.16 2.26 -24.00
N PRO A 32 -17.83 2.45 -23.89
CA PRO A 32 -16.88 1.41 -24.21
C PRO A 32 -17.04 0.22 -23.25
N ALA A 33 -16.81 -1.00 -23.75
CA ALA A 33 -16.99 -2.25 -22.98
C ALA A 33 -16.21 -2.25 -21.65
N VAL A 34 -15.01 -1.68 -21.63
CA VAL A 34 -14.18 -1.56 -20.42
C VAL A 34 -14.88 -0.74 -19.32
N VAL A 35 -15.63 0.30 -19.70
CA VAL A 35 -16.38 1.12 -18.73
C VAL A 35 -17.63 0.39 -18.25
N VAL A 36 -18.28 -0.38 -19.13
CA VAL A 36 -19.43 -1.23 -18.78
C VAL A 36 -19.01 -2.26 -17.73
N GLU A 37 -17.91 -2.97 -17.97
CA GLU A 37 -17.36 -3.98 -17.06
C GLU A 37 -16.96 -3.37 -15.72
N ALA A 38 -16.30 -2.20 -15.72
CA ALA A 38 -15.88 -1.52 -14.51
C ALA A 38 -17.06 -1.03 -13.64
N VAL A 39 -18.13 -0.52 -14.26
CA VAL A 39 -19.30 0.01 -13.52
C VAL A 39 -20.17 -1.12 -12.97
N LEU A 40 -20.33 -2.20 -13.73
CA LEU A 40 -21.10 -3.38 -13.32
C LEU A 40 -20.31 -4.33 -12.40
N GLY A 41 -19.01 -4.12 -12.25
CA GLY A 41 -18.16 -4.95 -11.40
C GLY A 41 -17.84 -6.33 -11.98
N ALA A 42 -17.86 -6.44 -13.31
CA ALA A 42 -17.55 -7.69 -14.01
C ALA A 42 -16.06 -8.06 -13.93
N GLU A 43 -15.19 -7.11 -13.56
CA GLU A 43 -13.77 -7.36 -13.36
C GLU A 43 -13.52 -8.08 -12.02
N PRO A 44 -12.91 -9.29 -12.03
CA PRO A 44 -12.63 -10.03 -10.80
C PRO A 44 -11.56 -9.33 -9.96
N ARG A 45 -11.61 -9.52 -8.63
CA ARG A 45 -10.55 -9.02 -7.74
C ARG A 45 -9.21 -9.65 -8.13
N PRO A 46 -8.15 -8.85 -8.38
CA PRO A 46 -6.87 -9.38 -8.80
C PRO A 46 -6.22 -10.12 -7.62
N LYS A 47 -5.99 -11.43 -7.80
CA LYS A 47 -5.38 -12.31 -6.78
C LYS A 47 -3.85 -12.19 -6.79
N VAL A 48 -3.33 -10.97 -6.61
CA VAL A 48 -1.89 -10.72 -6.59
C VAL A 48 -1.31 -11.16 -5.24
N LYS A 49 -0.21 -11.91 -5.28
CA LYS A 49 0.61 -12.26 -4.10
C LYS A 49 1.24 -11.01 -3.48
N VAL A 50 1.54 -11.05 -2.18
CA VAL A 50 2.22 -9.94 -1.49
C VAL A 50 3.55 -9.60 -2.16
N SER A 51 4.31 -10.61 -2.60
CA SER A 51 5.55 -10.43 -3.36
C SER A 51 5.33 -9.69 -4.70
N GLY A 52 4.31 -10.09 -5.46
CA GLY A 52 3.93 -9.47 -6.73
C GLY A 52 3.37 -8.06 -6.57
N ALA A 53 2.60 -7.80 -5.52
CA ALA A 53 2.01 -6.50 -5.26
C ALA A 53 3.07 -5.43 -4.95
N PHE A 54 4.17 -5.81 -4.28
CA PHE A 54 5.28 -4.89 -4.08
C PHE A 54 5.96 -4.48 -5.39
N LYS A 55 6.04 -5.39 -6.36
CA LYS A 55 6.57 -5.09 -7.68
C LYS A 55 5.70 -4.07 -8.40
N ILE A 56 4.39 -4.31 -8.46
CA ILE A 56 3.39 -3.39 -9.04
C ILE A 56 3.46 -2.02 -8.36
N TYR A 57 3.54 -2.00 -7.02
CA TYR A 57 3.68 -0.76 -6.27
C TYR A 57 4.93 0.04 -6.65
N CYS A 58 6.06 -0.62 -6.85
CA CYS A 58 7.31 0.04 -7.26
C CYS A 58 7.29 0.51 -8.72
N GLU A 59 6.63 -0.24 -9.61
CA GLU A 59 6.69 -0.03 -11.06
C GLU A 59 5.59 0.89 -11.60
N GLU A 60 4.41 0.90 -10.98
CA GLU A 60 3.26 1.65 -11.49
C GLU A 60 2.92 2.86 -10.60
N ILE A 61 2.92 2.67 -9.28
CA ILE A 61 2.41 3.69 -8.35
C ILE A 61 3.50 4.70 -8.00
N VAL A 62 4.69 4.22 -7.61
CA VAL A 62 5.78 5.07 -7.10
C VAL A 62 6.84 5.35 -8.18
N ALA A 63 6.61 4.93 -9.42
CA ALA A 63 7.56 5.13 -10.52
C ALA A 63 7.92 6.60 -10.74
N GLY A 64 6.93 7.51 -10.64
CA GLY A 64 7.17 8.95 -10.74
C GLY A 64 8.08 9.49 -9.63
N GLU A 65 7.88 9.04 -8.38
CA GLU A 65 8.72 9.47 -7.24
C GLU A 65 10.13 8.86 -7.29
N LEU A 66 10.25 7.65 -7.83
CA LEU A 66 11.52 6.96 -8.00
C LEU A 66 12.33 7.56 -9.15
N ALA A 67 11.68 8.04 -10.23
CA ALA A 67 12.34 8.65 -11.38
C ALA A 67 13.26 9.82 -10.99
N GLY A 68 12.91 10.60 -9.98
CA GLY A 68 13.72 11.71 -9.48
C GLY A 68 14.88 11.35 -8.53
N LYS A 69 15.10 10.07 -8.22
CA LYS A 69 16.14 9.62 -7.26
C LYS A 69 17.34 8.98 -7.97
N SER A 70 18.52 9.11 -7.38
CA SER A 70 19.74 8.39 -7.79
C SER A 70 19.56 6.87 -7.67
N PRO A 71 20.20 6.05 -8.54
CA PRO A 71 20.09 4.58 -8.51
C PRO A 71 20.40 3.98 -7.13
N ALA A 72 21.44 4.45 -6.44
CA ALA A 72 21.78 3.97 -5.10
C ALA A 72 20.69 4.30 -4.06
N GLN A 73 20.04 5.46 -4.18
CA GLN A 73 18.95 5.87 -3.29
C GLN A 73 17.68 5.05 -3.57
N ARG A 74 17.40 4.72 -4.83
CA ARG A 74 16.29 3.84 -5.20
C ARG A 74 16.48 2.45 -4.60
N GLU A 75 17.67 1.87 -4.71
CA GLU A 75 17.94 0.55 -4.15
C GLU A 75 17.89 0.55 -2.62
N ARG A 76 18.43 1.58 -1.95
CA ARG A 76 18.29 1.71 -0.49
C ARG A 76 16.83 1.81 -0.07
N TRP A 77 16.02 2.62 -0.77
CA TRP A 77 14.60 2.76 -0.51
C TRP A 77 13.84 1.44 -0.69
N LYS A 78 14.09 0.74 -1.80
CA LYS A 78 13.51 -0.59 -2.07
C LYS A 78 13.91 -1.60 -1.00
N ASN A 79 15.17 -1.60 -0.58
CA ASN A 79 15.69 -2.54 0.40
C ASN A 79 15.03 -2.40 1.77
N VAL A 80 14.70 -1.17 2.21
CA VAL A 80 13.95 -0.96 3.46
C VAL A 80 12.57 -1.63 3.38
N LYS A 81 11.84 -1.45 2.27
CA LYS A 81 10.51 -2.03 2.09
C LYS A 81 10.56 -3.56 1.88
N LYS A 82 11.52 -4.04 1.10
CA LYS A 82 11.78 -5.48 0.91
C LYS A 82 12.04 -6.19 2.24
N ARG A 83 12.80 -5.60 3.16
CA ARG A 83 13.03 -6.18 4.49
C ARG A 83 11.74 -6.37 5.28
N ALA A 84 10.85 -5.37 5.27
CA ALA A 84 9.56 -5.47 5.94
C ALA A 84 8.68 -6.57 5.33
N ILE A 85 8.63 -6.63 3.99
CA ILE A 85 7.85 -7.64 3.25
C ILE A 85 8.40 -9.04 3.48
N ASN A 86 9.72 -9.23 3.40
CA ASN A 86 10.36 -10.51 3.67
C ASN A 86 10.08 -10.97 5.10
N SER A 87 10.09 -10.06 6.08
CA SER A 87 9.70 -10.39 7.45
C SER A 87 8.23 -10.82 7.56
N PHE A 88 7.33 -10.22 6.78
CA PHE A 88 5.93 -10.61 6.74
C PHE A 88 5.75 -11.99 6.10
N ILE A 89 6.38 -12.21 4.94
CA ILE A 89 6.38 -13.50 4.24
C ILE A 89 6.93 -14.61 5.13
N ASN A 90 7.96 -14.35 5.93
CA ASN A 90 8.52 -15.35 6.85
C ASN A 90 7.56 -15.78 7.97
N VAL A 91 6.63 -14.90 8.38
CA VAL A 91 5.69 -15.17 9.49
C VAL A 91 4.37 -15.73 8.98
N VAL A 92 3.85 -15.16 7.89
CA VAL A 92 2.49 -15.42 7.38
C VAL A 92 2.51 -16.27 6.11
N GLY A 93 3.61 -16.29 5.37
CA GLY A 93 3.71 -16.89 4.03
C GLY A 93 3.36 -15.92 2.90
N ASP A 94 3.74 -16.29 1.67
CA ASP A 94 3.41 -15.51 0.46
C ASP A 94 1.99 -15.81 -0.02
N LYS A 95 1.01 -15.19 0.65
CA LYS A 95 -0.42 -15.29 0.34
C LYS A 95 -0.86 -14.21 -0.66
N PRO A 96 -1.93 -14.44 -1.44
CA PRO A 96 -2.58 -13.35 -2.18
C PRO A 96 -3.17 -12.34 -1.20
N ILE A 97 -3.10 -11.05 -1.55
CA ILE A 97 -3.56 -9.94 -0.69
C ILE A 97 -5.02 -10.13 -0.25
N VAL A 98 -5.86 -10.65 -1.16
CA VAL A 98 -7.28 -10.91 -0.91
C VAL A 98 -7.49 -11.94 0.21
N ASN A 99 -6.53 -12.84 0.44
CA ASN A 99 -6.64 -13.90 1.46
C ASN A 99 -5.93 -13.54 2.77
N ILE A 100 -5.48 -12.29 2.96
CA ILE A 100 -4.88 -11.87 4.22
C ILE A 100 -5.99 -11.74 5.27
N THR A 101 -5.89 -12.53 6.33
CA THR A 101 -6.89 -12.58 7.40
C THR A 101 -6.48 -11.75 8.62
N ARG A 102 -7.43 -11.52 9.55
CA ARG A 102 -7.14 -10.84 10.82
C ARG A 102 -6.15 -11.62 11.69
N ASP A 103 -6.20 -12.96 11.64
CA ASP A 103 -5.27 -13.82 12.38
C ASP A 103 -3.84 -13.71 11.87
N ASP A 104 -3.65 -13.54 10.56
CA ASP A 104 -2.33 -13.24 9.98
C ASP A 104 -1.75 -11.94 10.54
N GLY A 105 -2.59 -10.89 10.65
CA GLY A 105 -2.20 -9.62 11.27
C GLY A 105 -1.82 -9.78 12.75
N ARG A 106 -2.56 -10.60 13.50
CA ARG A 106 -2.26 -10.90 14.91
C ARG A 106 -0.95 -11.70 15.05
N ALA A 107 -0.70 -12.66 14.17
CA ALA A 107 0.55 -13.43 14.14
C ALA A 107 1.76 -12.52 13.88
N PHE A 108 1.64 -11.62 12.90
CA PHE A 108 2.69 -10.65 12.60
C PHE A 108 2.93 -9.68 13.78
N TYR A 109 1.88 -9.22 14.45
CA TYR A 109 2.00 -8.39 15.64
C TYR A 109 2.73 -9.11 16.79
N LYS A 110 2.37 -10.37 17.07
CA LYS A 110 3.05 -11.19 18.10
C LYS A 110 4.53 -11.41 17.78
N PHE A 111 4.87 -11.65 16.52
CA PHE A 111 6.26 -11.77 16.07
C PHE A 111 7.07 -10.52 16.40
N TRP A 112 6.51 -9.33 16.17
CA TRP A 112 7.16 -8.07 16.52
C TRP A 112 7.24 -7.85 18.03
N LEU A 113 6.19 -8.16 18.79
CA LEU A 113 6.24 -8.10 20.26
C LEU A 113 7.36 -8.99 20.83
N ALA A 114 7.49 -10.23 20.34
CA ALA A 114 8.57 -11.13 20.77
C ALA A 114 9.96 -10.54 20.47
N LYS A 115 10.11 -9.88 19.32
CA LYS A 115 11.32 -9.15 18.92
C LYS A 115 11.59 -7.86 19.71
N LEU A 116 10.60 -7.34 20.41
CA LEU A 116 10.77 -6.17 21.28
C LEU A 116 11.18 -6.63 22.68
N VAL A 117 10.49 -7.64 23.23
CA VAL A 117 10.77 -8.20 24.56
C VAL A 117 12.17 -8.81 24.63
N ASN A 118 12.61 -9.50 23.57
CA ASN A 118 13.97 -10.07 23.55
C ASN A 118 15.07 -9.00 23.42
N LYS A 119 14.76 -7.80 22.93
CA LYS A 119 15.68 -6.67 22.82
C LYS A 119 15.78 -5.88 24.13
N SER A 120 14.65 -5.63 24.80
CA SER A 120 14.64 -4.95 26.11
C SER A 120 15.38 -5.73 27.20
N ALA A 121 15.57 -7.03 27.02
CA ALA A 121 16.39 -7.85 27.92
C ALA A 121 17.91 -7.71 27.66
N LYS A 122 18.33 -7.12 26.53
CA LYS A 122 19.74 -7.08 26.10
C LYS A 122 20.35 -5.69 25.99
N ASP A 123 19.56 -4.63 25.80
CA ASP A 123 20.04 -3.22 25.84
C ASP A 123 18.88 -2.26 26.22
N PRO A 124 19.09 -1.29 27.12
CA PRO A 124 18.08 -0.33 27.54
C PRO A 124 18.08 0.90 26.59
N ASP A 125 17.78 0.69 25.31
CA ASP A 125 17.67 1.77 24.32
C ASP A 125 16.23 1.93 23.78
N PRO A 126 15.83 3.14 23.30
CA PRO A 126 14.44 3.46 23.02
C PRO A 126 13.85 2.64 21.88
N HIS A 127 12.56 2.32 22.02
CA HIS A 127 11.81 1.33 21.25
C HIS A 127 11.96 1.36 19.70
N PRO A 128 12.17 0.20 19.04
CA PRO A 128 12.21 0.06 17.58
C PRO A 128 10.96 0.51 16.81
N CYS A 129 9.77 0.54 17.44
CA CYS A 129 8.58 1.10 16.79
C CYS A 129 8.79 2.57 16.43
N ALA A 130 9.48 3.35 17.26
CA ALA A 130 9.77 4.76 16.97
C ALA A 130 10.82 4.94 15.86
N ILE A 131 11.75 3.98 15.70
CA ILE A 131 12.83 4.04 14.70
C ILE A 131 12.34 3.60 13.32
N VAL A 132 11.48 2.57 13.24
CA VAL A 132 10.85 2.19 11.96
C VAL A 132 9.83 3.26 11.54
N TRP A 133 9.13 3.90 12.49
CA TRP A 133 8.24 5.02 12.20
C TRP A 133 9.02 6.29 11.83
N SER A 134 10.20 6.55 12.41
CA SER A 134 11.05 7.69 12.01
C SER A 134 11.76 7.47 10.68
N GLU A 135 12.09 6.24 10.28
CA GLU A 135 12.59 5.97 8.91
C GLU A 135 11.47 6.01 7.86
N ILE A 136 10.23 5.68 8.24
CA ILE A 136 9.05 5.76 7.35
C ILE A 136 8.51 7.20 7.24
N CYS A 137 8.49 7.99 8.32
CA CYS A 137 8.02 9.37 8.34
C CYS A 137 9.13 10.42 8.11
N GLY A 138 10.37 10.15 8.52
CA GLY A 138 11.50 11.09 8.42
C GLY A 138 11.99 11.32 7.00
N CYS A 139 11.69 10.41 6.06
CA CYS A 139 11.90 10.64 4.63
C CYS A 139 10.95 11.71 4.05
N PHE A 140 9.83 12.02 4.74
CA PHE A 140 8.88 13.04 4.32
C PHE A 140 9.22 14.44 4.90
N MET A 141 9.76 14.52 6.12
CA MET A 141 10.09 15.80 6.77
C MET A 141 11.50 16.36 6.48
N THR A 142 12.48 15.54 6.12
CA THR A 142 13.86 16.05 5.92
C THR A 142 14.09 16.77 4.58
N ARG A 143 13.13 16.73 3.65
CA ARG A 143 13.24 17.46 2.36
C ARG A 143 12.63 18.86 2.37
N THR A 144 11.80 19.20 3.36
CA THR A 144 11.22 20.54 3.50
C THR A 144 12.16 21.52 4.20
N SER A 145 13.01 21.06 5.12
CA SER A 145 13.98 21.95 5.81
C SER A 145 15.17 22.38 4.95
N LEU A 146 15.55 21.63 3.91
CA LEU A 146 16.67 21.99 3.03
C LEU A 146 16.30 23.00 1.93
N ILE A 147 15.01 23.15 1.61
CA ILE A 147 14.54 24.13 0.60
C ILE A 147 14.20 25.49 1.24
N VAL A 148 13.77 25.52 2.52
CA VAL A 148 13.42 26.79 3.19
C VAL A 148 14.66 27.57 3.67
N LYS A 149 15.81 26.91 3.93
CA LYS A 149 17.00 27.59 4.47
C LYS A 149 17.88 28.29 3.42
N THR A 150 17.60 28.15 2.13
CA THR A 150 18.34 28.81 1.03
C THR A 150 17.58 29.96 0.38
N ARG A 151 16.43 30.38 0.91
CA ARG A 151 15.64 31.48 0.34
C ARG A 151 15.05 32.41 1.42
N LEU A 152 15.92 32.96 2.26
CA LEU A 152 15.65 34.19 3.02
C LEU A 152 16.85 35.13 2.79
N PRO A 153 16.71 36.22 2.03
CA PRO A 153 17.71 37.26 2.01
C PRO A 153 17.72 37.96 3.37
N ALA A 154 18.93 38.21 3.86
CA ALA A 154 19.17 39.07 5.02
C ALA A 154 18.47 40.41 4.81
N ARG A 155 17.62 40.78 5.77
CA ARG A 155 17.24 42.16 6.01
C ARG A 155 17.00 42.36 7.50
#